data_AF-A0A0C5WYJ9-F1
#
_entry.id   AF-A0A0C5WYJ9-F1
#
_cell.length_a   1.000
_cell.length_b   1.000
_cell.length_c   1.000
_cell.angle_alpha   90.00
_cell.angle_beta   90.00
_cell.angle_gamma   90.00
#
_symmetry.space_group_name_H-M   'P 1'
#
loop_
_entity.id
_entity.type
_entity.pdbx_description
1 polymer ?
#
loop_
_entity_poly.entity_id
_entity_poly.type
_entity_poly.pdbx_seq_one_letter_code
_entity_poly.pdbx_strand_id
1 'polypeptide(L)'
;MLADLVAAVLRDFPPGIAAGWRFSRVVPDREPDADGAVWVCVSSDSDLDGDVRIWFPADELEPRAHALLRLADRLQDELGESAAGWGQPLPPCDLHPQHPLQAQLVGGAAVWCCPVTHEARRPVAAG
;
A
#
# COMPACT_ATOMS: atom_id res chain seq x y z
N MET A 1 0.86 7.40 -13.55
CA MET A 1 -0.15 8.07 -12.71
C MET A 1 -0.81 7.03 -11.80
N LEU A 2 -1.06 7.31 -10.53
CA LEU A 2 -1.62 6.47 -9.44
C LEU A 2 -1.81 4.96 -9.65
N ALA A 3 -2.53 4.50 -10.67
CA ALA A 3 -2.55 3.11 -11.12
C ALA A 3 -1.16 2.44 -11.15
N ASP A 4 -0.16 3.13 -11.70
CA ASP A 4 1.22 2.63 -11.75
C ASP A 4 1.84 2.49 -10.36
N LEU A 5 1.51 3.41 -9.44
CA LEU A 5 2.00 3.38 -8.06
C LEU A 5 1.36 2.22 -7.30
N VAL A 6 0.03 2.04 -7.42
CA VAL A 6 -0.69 0.90 -6.85
C VAL A 6 -0.08 -0.41 -7.35
N ALA A 7 0.07 -0.56 -8.67
CA ALA A 7 0.66 -1.76 -9.26
C ALA A 7 2.10 -1.99 -8.78
N ALA A 8 2.88 -0.92 -8.56
CA ALA A 8 4.24 -1.04 -8.08
C ALA A 8 4.32 -1.42 -6.59
N VAL A 9 3.46 -0.86 -5.75
CA VAL A 9 3.36 -1.24 -4.33
C VAL A 9 2.87 -2.68 -4.17
N LEU A 10 1.87 -3.10 -4.96
CA LEU A 10 1.36 -4.48 -4.95
C LEU A 10 2.46 -5.52 -5.24
N ARG A 11 3.49 -5.17 -6.03
CA ARG A 11 4.63 -6.06 -6.31
C ARG A 11 5.55 -6.30 -5.10
N ASP A 12 5.49 -5.47 -4.07
CA ASP A 12 6.29 -5.68 -2.86
C ASP A 12 5.78 -6.86 -2.03
N PHE A 13 4.52 -7.25 -2.22
CA PHE A 13 3.84 -8.32 -1.50
C PHE A 13 3.97 -9.67 -2.23
N PRO A 14 3.85 -10.80 -1.50
CA PRO A 14 3.89 -12.12 -2.12
C PRO A 14 2.86 -12.28 -3.27
N PRO A 15 3.26 -12.79 -4.44
CA PRO A 15 2.36 -12.91 -5.60
C PRO A 15 1.10 -13.74 -5.33
N GLY A 16 1.20 -14.78 -4.49
CA GLY A 16 0.06 -15.61 -4.10
C GLY A 16 -1.03 -14.87 -3.33
N ILE A 17 -0.75 -13.65 -2.87
CA ILE A 17 -1.68 -12.78 -2.14
C ILE A 17 -2.08 -11.60 -3.01
N ALA A 18 -1.12 -10.93 -3.65
CA ALA A 18 -1.38 -9.68 -4.37
C ALA A 18 -1.83 -9.85 -5.85
N ALA A 19 -1.67 -11.02 -6.48
CA ALA A 19 -1.93 -11.18 -7.92
C ALA A 19 -3.39 -10.93 -8.34
N GLY A 20 -4.35 -11.14 -7.44
CA GLY A 20 -5.77 -10.84 -7.68
C GLY A 20 -6.18 -9.39 -7.45
N TRP A 21 -5.26 -8.55 -6.95
CA TRP A 21 -5.52 -7.16 -6.61
C TRP A 21 -5.04 -6.23 -7.72
N ARG A 22 -5.84 -5.22 -8.05
CA ARG A 22 -5.47 -4.21 -9.06
C ARG A 22 -6.10 -2.86 -8.79
N PHE A 23 -5.44 -1.82 -9.27
CA PHE A 23 -6.10 -0.52 -9.42
C PHE A 23 -7.36 -0.66 -10.28
N SER A 24 -8.45 -0.04 -9.86
CA SER A 24 -9.68 0.00 -10.63
C SER A 24 -10.04 1.42 -11.10
N ARG A 25 -10.04 2.41 -10.20
CA ARG A 25 -10.37 3.80 -10.54
C ARG A 25 -9.90 4.80 -9.49
N VAL A 26 -9.97 6.07 -9.84
CA VAL A 26 -9.94 7.19 -8.88
C VAL A 26 -11.32 7.84 -8.87
N VAL A 27 -11.85 8.15 -7.69
CA VAL A 27 -13.09 8.93 -7.55
C VAL A 27 -12.82 10.18 -6.71
N PRO A 28 -13.24 11.38 -7.16
CA PRO A 28 -13.14 12.58 -6.34
C PRO A 28 -13.90 12.41 -5.03
N ASP A 29 -13.33 12.92 -3.95
CA ASP A 29 -14.12 13.16 -2.76
C ASP A 29 -15.12 14.29 -3.01
N ARG A 30 -16.32 14.18 -2.42
CA ARG A 30 -17.40 15.15 -2.55
C ARG A 30 -17.74 15.83 -1.22
N GLU A 31 -17.04 15.49 -0.15
CA GLU A 31 -17.22 16.18 1.12
C GLU A 31 -16.84 17.67 0.99
N PRO A 32 -17.61 18.60 1.58
CA PRO A 32 -17.45 20.04 1.36
C PRO A 32 -16.07 20.61 1.74
N ASP A 33 -15.35 19.92 2.63
CA ASP A 33 -14.03 20.26 3.15
C ASP A 33 -12.89 19.43 2.53
N ALA A 34 -13.21 18.50 1.62
CA ALA A 34 -12.26 17.61 0.96
C ALA A 34 -11.82 18.14 -0.43
N ASP A 35 -11.63 19.45 -0.56
CA ASP A 35 -11.29 20.08 -1.84
C ASP A 35 -10.02 19.48 -2.45
N GLY A 36 -10.14 18.94 -3.67
CA GLY A 36 -9.06 18.27 -4.38
C GLY A 36 -8.69 16.86 -3.87
N ALA A 37 -9.30 16.36 -2.80
CA ALA A 37 -9.06 15.02 -2.29
C ALA A 37 -9.67 13.95 -3.22
N VAL A 38 -9.06 12.76 -3.21
CA VAL A 38 -9.50 11.65 -4.05
C VAL A 38 -9.48 10.33 -3.28
N TRP A 39 -10.34 9.41 -3.67
CA TRP A 39 -10.27 8.02 -3.30
C TRP A 39 -9.63 7.22 -4.43
N VAL A 40 -8.58 6.48 -4.12
CA VAL A 40 -7.99 5.48 -5.02
C VAL A 40 -8.62 4.14 -4.72
N CYS A 41 -9.32 3.57 -5.70
CA CYS A 41 -9.98 2.28 -5.58
C CYS A 41 -9.07 1.16 -6.08
N VAL A 42 -8.97 0.09 -5.29
CA VAL A 42 -8.23 -1.13 -5.60
C VAL A 42 -9.20 -2.29 -5.44
N SER A 43 -9.33 -3.13 -6.46
CA SER A 43 -10.29 -4.21 -6.50
C SER A 43 -9.58 -5.55 -6.38
N SER A 44 -10.17 -6.48 -5.64
CA SER A 44 -9.79 -7.88 -5.61
C SER A 44 -10.66 -8.68 -6.59
N ASP A 45 -10.08 -9.70 -7.22
CA ASP A 45 -10.83 -10.72 -7.98
C ASP A 45 -11.50 -11.76 -7.08
N SER A 46 -11.25 -11.70 -5.78
CA SER A 46 -11.87 -12.57 -4.78
C SER A 46 -13.26 -12.07 -4.41
N ASP A 47 -14.24 -12.96 -4.48
CA ASP A 47 -15.61 -12.68 -4.00
C ASP A 47 -15.69 -12.45 -2.48
N LEU A 48 -14.60 -12.72 -1.74
CA LEU A 48 -14.54 -12.59 -0.28
C LEU A 48 -13.95 -11.26 0.19
N ASP A 49 -13.07 -10.64 -0.60
CA ASP A 49 -12.21 -9.52 -0.13
C ASP A 49 -12.75 -8.14 -0.52
N GLY A 50 -13.60 -8.06 -1.56
CA GLY A 50 -14.25 -6.81 -1.97
C GLY A 50 -13.31 -5.72 -2.53
N ASP A 51 -13.86 -4.52 -2.69
CA ASP A 51 -13.13 -3.34 -3.15
C ASP A 51 -12.60 -2.52 -1.97
N VAL A 52 -11.34 -2.09 -2.05
CA VAL A 52 -10.68 -1.20 -1.11
C VAL A 52 -10.67 0.22 -1.65
N ARG A 53 -10.81 1.20 -0.75
CA ARG A 53 -10.71 2.62 -1.07
C ARG A 53 -9.70 3.29 -0.16
N ILE A 54 -8.67 3.86 -0.78
CA ILE A 54 -7.58 4.55 -0.09
C ILE A 54 -7.80 6.05 -0.27
N TRP A 55 -8.02 6.77 0.81
CA TRP A 55 -8.24 8.22 0.78
C TRP A 55 -6.92 8.98 0.68
N PHE A 56 -6.84 9.92 -0.26
CA PHE A 56 -5.73 10.86 -0.44
C PHE A 56 -6.24 12.28 -0.32
N PRO A 57 -5.75 13.08 0.64
CA PRO A 57 -5.96 14.51 0.60
C PRO A 57 -5.20 15.11 -0.59
N ALA A 58 -5.65 16.27 -1.08
CA ALA A 58 -5.14 16.91 -2.29
C ALA A 58 -3.61 17.14 -2.26
N ASP A 59 -3.08 17.41 -1.07
CA ASP A 59 -1.69 17.76 -0.81
C ASP A 59 -0.76 16.56 -0.54
N GLU A 60 -1.28 15.34 -0.43
CA GLU A 60 -0.46 14.14 -0.22
C GLU A 60 -0.25 13.27 -1.46
N LEU A 61 -0.89 13.63 -2.57
CA LEU A 61 -0.56 13.03 -3.87
C LEU A 61 0.86 13.40 -4.32
N GLU A 62 1.36 14.55 -3.85
CA GLU A 62 2.72 15.02 -4.08
C GLU A 62 3.34 15.50 -2.76
N PRO A 63 4.57 15.13 -2.41
CA PRO A 63 5.53 14.33 -3.17
C PRO A 63 5.17 12.84 -3.34
N ARG A 64 5.54 12.24 -4.48
CA ARG A 64 5.43 10.78 -4.78
C ARG A 64 5.73 9.84 -3.61
N ALA A 65 6.70 10.18 -2.75
CA ALA A 65 7.05 9.36 -1.59
C ALA A 65 5.89 9.25 -0.57
N HIS A 66 5.13 10.31 -0.33
CA HIS A 66 3.93 10.27 0.53
C HIS A 66 2.86 9.39 -0.10
N ALA A 67 2.67 9.51 -1.42
CA ALA A 67 1.72 8.65 -2.13
C ALA A 67 2.10 7.16 -2.00
N LEU A 68 3.38 6.81 -2.16
CA LEU A 68 3.88 5.45 -1.96
C LEU A 68 3.72 4.97 -0.51
N LEU A 69 4.04 5.80 0.48
CA LEU A 69 3.88 5.47 1.89
C LEU A 69 2.43 5.13 2.21
N ARG A 70 1.49 6.01 1.85
CA ARG A 70 0.06 5.85 2.12
C ARG A 70 -0.53 4.63 1.39
N LEU A 71 -0.11 4.39 0.14
CA LEU A 71 -0.49 3.18 -0.58
C LEU A 71 0.04 1.92 0.11
N ALA A 72 1.31 1.92 0.50
CA ALA A 72 1.96 0.78 1.14
C ALA A 72 1.32 0.41 2.47
N ASP A 73 1.10 1.40 3.32
CA ASP A 73 0.45 1.26 4.62
C ASP A 73 -0.98 0.71 4.44
N ARG A 74 -1.81 1.36 3.62
CA ARG A 74 -3.20 0.91 3.47
C ARG A 74 -3.33 -0.42 2.75
N LEU A 75 -2.54 -0.68 1.71
CA LEU A 75 -2.57 -1.98 1.05
C LEU A 75 -2.04 -3.10 1.95
N GLN A 76 -1.07 -2.82 2.82
CA GLN A 76 -0.58 -3.78 3.79
C GLN A 76 -1.68 -4.24 4.75
N ASP A 77 -2.44 -3.29 5.33
CA ASP A 77 -3.56 -3.60 6.21
C ASP A 77 -4.59 -4.47 5.50
N GLU A 78 -5.03 -4.04 4.32
CA GLU A 78 -6.13 -4.68 3.58
C GLU A 78 -5.74 -6.06 3.07
N LEU A 79 -4.50 -6.22 2.57
CA LEU A 79 -3.98 -7.53 2.21
C LEU A 79 -3.82 -8.42 3.45
N GLY A 80 -3.43 -7.86 4.59
CA GLY A 80 -3.34 -8.58 5.86
C GLY A 80 -4.70 -9.04 6.40
N GLU A 81 -5.78 -8.34 6.06
CA GLU A 81 -7.16 -8.71 6.40
C GLU A 81 -7.82 -9.61 5.35
N SER A 82 -7.24 -9.73 4.15
CA SER A 82 -7.76 -10.58 3.07
C SER A 82 -7.71 -12.07 3.39
N ALA A 83 -8.57 -12.85 2.72
CA ALA A 83 -8.63 -14.30 2.85
C ALA A 83 -7.29 -15.00 2.55
N ALA A 84 -6.50 -14.46 1.60
CA ALA A 84 -5.20 -15.01 1.23
C ALA A 84 -4.05 -14.54 2.14
N GLY A 85 -4.18 -13.35 2.75
CA GLY A 85 -3.11 -12.73 3.53
C GLY A 85 -3.24 -12.84 5.05
N TRP A 86 -4.42 -13.23 5.56
CA TRP A 86 -4.64 -13.37 7.00
C TRP A 86 -3.57 -14.24 7.69
N GLY A 87 -2.94 -13.67 8.72
CA GLY A 87 -1.89 -14.33 9.50
C GLY A 87 -0.52 -14.41 8.82
N GLN A 88 -0.36 -13.82 7.63
CA GLN A 88 0.93 -13.73 6.94
C GLN A 88 1.65 -12.41 7.30
N PRO A 89 2.99 -12.41 7.39
CA PRO A 89 3.78 -11.19 7.53
C PRO A 89 3.93 -10.53 6.15
N LEU A 90 3.22 -9.42 5.92
CA LEU A 90 3.09 -8.78 4.62
C LEU A 90 3.64 -7.35 4.60
N PRO A 91 4.60 -6.98 3.73
CA PRO A 91 5.55 -7.90 3.13
C PRO A 91 6.48 -8.47 4.21
N PRO A 92 7.02 -9.70 4.05
CA PRO A 92 7.84 -10.31 5.08
C PRO A 92 9.18 -9.58 5.23
N CYS A 93 9.66 -9.45 6.46
CA CYS A 93 11.02 -8.95 6.68
C CYS A 93 12.05 -9.99 6.25
N ASP A 94 13.04 -9.53 5.49
CA ASP A 94 14.14 -10.33 4.95
C ASP A 94 15.11 -10.84 6.03
N LEU A 95 15.20 -10.15 7.18
CA LEU A 95 15.98 -10.62 8.35
C LEU A 95 15.17 -11.49 9.32
N HIS A 96 13.90 -11.14 9.52
CA HIS A 96 13.03 -11.73 10.54
C HIS A 96 11.68 -12.08 9.91
N PRO A 97 11.58 -13.24 9.25
CA PRO A 97 10.43 -13.56 8.41
C PRO A 97 9.11 -13.73 9.19
N GLN A 98 9.11 -13.66 10.52
CA GLN A 98 7.92 -13.78 11.37
C GLN A 98 7.12 -12.48 11.52
N HIS A 99 7.67 -11.32 11.13
CA HIS A 99 6.97 -10.05 11.22
C HIS A 99 6.94 -9.33 9.86
N PRO A 100 5.90 -8.51 9.62
CA PRO A 100 5.88 -7.66 8.44
C PRO A 100 6.97 -6.58 8.52
N LEU A 101 7.40 -6.07 7.36
CA LEU A 101 8.07 -4.76 7.29
C LEU A 101 7.05 -3.66 7.50
N GLN A 102 7.47 -2.49 7.96
CA GLN A 102 6.59 -1.31 8.09
C GLN A 102 7.02 -0.23 7.11
N ALA A 103 6.07 0.37 6.41
CA ALA A 103 6.36 1.48 5.51
C ALA A 103 6.67 2.75 6.32
N GLN A 104 7.76 3.44 5.99
CA GLN A 104 8.19 4.67 6.66
C GLN A 104 8.79 5.66 5.65
N LEU A 105 8.82 6.95 6.01
CA LEU A 105 9.59 7.96 5.29
C LEU A 105 10.98 8.10 5.91
N VAL A 106 12.01 7.80 5.13
CA VAL A 106 13.42 7.97 5.52
C VAL A 106 14.12 8.82 4.48
N GLY A 107 14.65 9.97 4.89
CA GLY A 107 15.34 10.89 3.98
C GLY A 107 14.47 11.38 2.81
N GLY A 108 13.14 11.47 2.99
CA GLY A 108 12.19 11.86 1.95
C GLY A 108 11.81 10.75 0.97
N ALA A 109 12.26 9.51 1.19
CA ALA A 109 11.87 8.34 0.40
C ALA A 109 10.98 7.40 1.23
N ALA A 110 9.99 6.78 0.58
CA ALA A 110 9.21 5.70 1.18
C ALA A 110 10.03 4.41 1.16
N VAL A 111 10.23 3.81 2.33
CA VAL A 111 11.03 2.60 2.52
C VAL A 111 10.28 1.60 3.41
N TRP A 112 10.49 0.32 3.16
CA TRP A 112 10.13 -0.75 4.07
C TRP A 112 11.21 -0.90 5.14
N CYS A 113 10.84 -0.73 6.41
CA CYS A 113 11.72 -0.83 7.56
C CYS A 113 11.43 -2.08 8.39
N CYS A 114 12.46 -2.63 9.04
CA CYS A 114 12.28 -3.67 10.04
C CYS A 114 11.73 -3.05 11.34
N PRO A 115 10.57 -3.47 11.87
CA PRO A 115 10.06 -2.96 13.15
C PRO A 115 10.93 -3.32 14.37
N VAL A 116 11.80 -4.34 14.27
CA VAL A 116 12.64 -4.79 15.38
C VAL A 116 13.94 -4.01 15.46
N THR A 117 14.62 -3.80 14.33
CA THR A 117 15.92 -3.10 14.29
C THR A 117 15.79 -1.63 13.87
N HIS A 118 14.62 -1.22 13.38
CA HIS A 118 14.36 0.08 12.76
C HIS A 118 15.23 0.40 11.54
N GLU A 119 15.88 -0.60 10.96
CA GLU A 119 16.70 -0.45 9.77
C GLU A 119 15.83 -0.40 8.50
N ALA A 120 16.16 0.52 7.60
CA ALA A 120 15.62 0.53 6.25
C ALA A 120 16.12 -0.71 5.48
N ARG A 121 15.19 -1.47 4.89
CA ARG A 121 15.50 -2.73 4.21
C ARG A 121 15.53 -2.56 2.71
N ARG A 122 14.46 -1.99 2.15
CA ARG A 122 14.31 -1.74 0.71
C ARG A 122 13.36 -0.57 0.45
N PRO A 123 13.46 0.10 -0.69
CA PRO A 123 12.46 1.08 -1.11
C PRO A 123 11.07 0.45 -1.21
N VAL A 124 10.03 1.23 -0.95
CA VAL A 124 8.66 0.88 -1.35
C VAL A 124 8.57 0.95 -2.87
N ALA A 125 7.84 0.01 -3.47
CA ALA A 125 7.70 -0.18 -4.90
C ALA A 125 9.05 -0.42 -5.60
N ALA A 126 9.93 -1.20 -4.96
CA ALA A 126 11.21 -1.64 -5.52
C ALA A 126 10.99 -2.76 -6.55
N GLY A 127 10.41 -2.40 -7.69
CA GLY A 127 10.24 -3.25 -8.87
C GLY A 127 11.19 -2.86 -9.99
#